data_AF-A0A0M4D471-F1
#
_entry.id   AF-A0A0M4D471-F1
#
_cell.length_a   1.000
_cell.length_b   1.000
_cell.length_c   1.000
_cell.angle_alpha   90.00
_cell.angle_beta   90.00
_cell.angle_gamma   90.00
#
_symmetry.space_group_name_H-M   'P 1'
#
loop_
_entity.id
_entity.type
_entity.pdbx_description
1 polymer ?
#
loop_
_entity_poly.entity_id
_entity_poly.type
_entity_poly.pdbx_seq_one_letter_code
_entity_poly.pdbx_strand_id
1 'polypeptide(L)'
;MNALTVIGAIAPIVTIITVVAIGGWVFTTWLRIKNGYPLDGAWGQAVYPKTSDETVERVKLLSQENAQLRAELGSVKDRLAVVERIVTDESHRVASEIEALRRPAN
;
A
#
# COMPACT_ATOMS: atom_id res chain seq x y z
N MET A 1 61.66 29.38 -6.05
CA MET A 1 60.26 29.78 -6.33
C MET A 1 59.56 30.01 -5.02
N ASN A 2 58.90 31.15 -4.86
CA ASN A 2 58.30 31.55 -3.58
C ASN A 2 56.96 30.81 -3.40
N ALA A 3 56.61 30.40 -2.19
CA ALA A 3 55.39 29.62 -1.94
C ALA A 3 54.11 30.31 -2.49
N LEU A 4 54.07 31.65 -2.43
CA LEU A 4 52.96 32.46 -2.94
C LEU A 4 52.76 32.35 -4.46
N THR A 5 53.84 32.22 -5.24
CA THR A 5 53.73 32.09 -6.71
C THR A 5 53.25 30.70 -7.12
N VAL A 6 53.62 29.68 -6.34
CA VAL A 6 53.14 28.31 -6.55
C VAL A 6 51.65 28.21 -6.21
N ILE A 7 51.21 28.79 -5.10
CA ILE A 7 49.80 28.82 -4.69
C ILE A 7 48.93 29.55 -5.73
N GLY A 8 49.37 30.72 -6.21
CA GLY A 8 48.64 31.45 -7.26
C GLY A 8 48.49 30.67 -8.56
N ALA A 9 49.48 29.86 -8.93
CA ALA A 9 49.44 29.05 -10.15
C ALA A 9 48.50 27.83 -10.05
N ILE A 10 48.41 27.20 -8.87
CA ILE A 10 47.58 25.99 -8.67
C ILE A 10 46.15 26.29 -8.18
N ALA A 11 45.91 27.44 -7.57
CA ALA A 11 44.60 27.86 -7.07
C ALA A 11 43.44 27.72 -8.07
N PRO A 12 43.55 28.18 -9.34
CA PRO A 12 42.45 28.05 -10.30
C PRO A 12 42.13 26.59 -10.62
N ILE A 13 43.17 25.74 -10.74
CA ILE A 13 43.01 24.32 -11.03
C ILE A 13 42.28 23.61 -9.88
N VAL A 14 42.69 23.87 -8.64
CA VAL A 14 42.05 23.30 -7.45
C VAL A 14 40.58 23.73 -7.35
N THR A 15 40.30 24.99 -7.68
CA THR A 15 38.93 25.53 -7.65
C THR A 15 38.03 24.83 -8.65
N ILE A 16 38.50 24.66 -9.90
CA ILE A 16 37.73 23.98 -10.96
C ILE A 16 37.45 22.52 -10.58
N ILE A 17 38.46 21.80 -10.09
CA ILE A 17 38.30 20.40 -9.68
C ILE A 17 37.27 20.28 -8.55
N THR A 18 37.31 21.19 -7.57
CA THR A 18 36.39 21.20 -6.44
C THR A 18 34.95 21.41 -6.91
N VAL A 19 34.72 22.38 -7.80
CA VAL A 19 33.38 22.66 -8.35
C VAL A 19 32.86 21.48 -9.16
N VAL A 20 33.70 20.87 -10.01
CA VAL A 20 33.31 19.70 -10.83
C VAL A 20 33.01 18.48 -9.95
N ALA A 21 33.80 18.25 -8.89
CA ALA A 21 33.57 17.15 -7.96
C ALA A 21 32.23 17.28 -7.22
N ILE A 22 31.93 18.48 -6.70
CA ILE A 22 30.65 18.75 -6.03
C ILE A 22 29.50 18.63 -7.03
N GLY A 23 29.65 19.20 -8.23
CA GLY A 23 28.65 19.09 -9.30
C GLY A 23 28.36 17.64 -9.70
N GLY A 24 29.40 16.82 -9.85
CA GLY A 24 29.26 15.40 -10.14
C GLY A 24 28.54 14.62 -9.04
N TRP A 25 28.84 14.90 -7.77
CA TRP A 25 28.17 14.27 -6.64
C TRP A 25 26.68 14.66 -6.55
N VAL A 26 26.35 15.94 -6.73
CA VAL A 26 24.95 16.40 -6.76
C VAL A 26 24.21 15.79 -7.96
N PHE A 27 24.84 15.75 -9.13
CA PHE A 27 24.24 15.19 -10.34
C PHE A 27 23.96 13.69 -10.21
N THR A 28 24.89 12.92 -9.67
CA THR A 28 24.69 11.48 -9.42
C THR A 28 23.63 11.23 -8.37
N THR A 29 23.57 12.03 -7.30
CA THR A 29 22.52 11.96 -6.29
C THR A 29 21.15 12.31 -6.88
N TRP A 30 21.06 13.34 -7.73
CA TRP A 30 19.84 13.71 -8.44
C TRP A 30 19.35 12.60 -9.38
N LEU A 31 20.26 11.96 -10.11
CA LEU A 31 19.94 10.80 -10.95
C LEU A 31 19.46 9.59 -10.12
N ARG A 32 20.09 9.30 -8.98
CA ARG A 32 19.66 8.23 -8.07
C ARG A 32 18.25 8.49 -7.54
N ILE A 33 17.95 9.73 -7.14
CA ILE A 33 16.62 10.15 -6.69
C ILE A 33 15.58 9.96 -7.80
N LYS A 34 15.87 10.48 -9.00
CA LYS A 34 14.92 10.44 -10.13
C LYS A 34 14.63 9.01 -10.60
N ASN A 35 15.63 8.13 -10.56
CA ASN A 35 15.52 6.74 -11.02
C ASN A 35 15.14 5.75 -9.90
N GLY A 36 14.87 6.22 -8.68
CA GLY A 36 14.40 5.35 -7.59
C GLY A 36 15.46 4.44 -6.99
N TYR A 37 16.75 4.71 -7.21
CA TYR A 37 17.81 3.95 -6.56
C TYR A 37 17.84 4.25 -5.06
N PRO A 38 18.17 3.25 -4.23
CA PRO A 38 18.24 3.45 -2.79
C PRO A 38 19.31 4.50 -2.49
N LEU A 39 18.95 5.50 -1.70
CA LEU A 39 19.89 6.42 -1.09
C LEU A 39 20.50 5.76 0.14
N ASP A 40 21.79 5.93 0.33
CA ASP A 40 22.50 5.43 1.50
C ASP A 40 22.07 6.27 2.71
N GLY A 41 21.21 5.72 3.58
CA GLY A 41 20.88 6.36 4.85
C GLY A 41 22.10 6.42 5.77
N ALA A 42 22.03 7.25 6.82
CA ALA A 42 23.12 7.45 7.79
C ALA A 42 23.61 6.17 8.51
N TRP A 43 22.91 5.04 8.35
CA TRP A 43 23.19 3.74 8.94
C TRP A 43 23.09 2.57 7.94
N GLY A 44 23.37 2.81 6.66
CA GLY A 44 23.38 1.74 5.65
C GLY A 44 21.98 1.20 5.28
N GLN A 45 20.92 1.89 5.67
CA GLN A 45 19.57 1.56 5.22
C GLN A 45 19.32 2.15 3.83
N ALA A 46 18.87 1.29 2.92
CA ALA A 46 18.39 1.66 1.60
C ALA A 46 17.11 2.51 1.73
N VAL A 47 17.24 3.84 1.62
CA VAL A 47 16.09 4.75 1.61
C VAL A 47 15.64 4.92 0.17
N TYR A 48 14.54 4.27 -0.20
CA TYR A 48 13.91 4.48 -1.50
C TYR A 48 13.18 5.82 -1.50
N PRO A 49 13.43 6.72 -2.48
CA PRO A 49 12.64 7.93 -2.65
C PRO A 49 11.21 7.49 -3.00
N LYS A 50 10.31 7.63 -2.04
CA LYS A 50 8.92 7.20 -2.19
C LYS A 50 8.21 8.18 -3.12
N THR A 51 7.89 7.75 -4.33
CA THR A 51 6.72 8.28 -5.06
C THR A 51 5.47 7.78 -4.34
N SER A 52 5.23 8.33 -3.14
CA SER A 52 4.21 7.87 -2.22
C SER A 52 2.80 8.12 -2.72
N ASP A 53 2.58 9.10 -3.59
CA ASP A 53 1.22 9.57 -3.89
C ASP A 53 0.38 8.53 -4.62
N GLU A 54 0.92 7.92 -5.69
CA GLU A 54 0.18 6.91 -6.44
C GLU A 54 -0.04 5.63 -5.63
N THR A 55 0.94 5.23 -4.82
CA THR A 55 0.82 4.02 -3.98
C THR A 55 -0.16 4.25 -2.84
N VAL A 56 -0.13 5.43 -2.21
CA VAL A 56 -1.06 5.81 -1.14
C VAL A 56 -2.48 5.97 -1.67
N GLU A 57 -2.64 6.53 -2.87
CA GLU A 57 -3.93 6.65 -3.53
C GLU A 57 -4.52 5.28 -3.89
N ARG A 58 -3.72 4.37 -4.46
CA ARG A 58 -4.15 2.97 -4.69
C ARG A 58 -4.52 2.25 -3.42
N VAL A 59 -3.75 2.41 -2.33
CA VAL A 59 -4.09 1.82 -1.03
C VAL A 59 -5.40 2.39 -0.49
N LYS A 60 -5.66 3.69 -0.68
CA LYS A 60 -6.92 4.32 -0.31
C LYS A 60 -8.10 3.78 -1.12
N LEU A 61 -7.94 3.60 -2.43
CA LEU A 61 -8.96 3.01 -3.30
C LEU A 61 -9.25 1.54 -2.92
N LEU A 62 -8.21 0.73 -2.74
CA LEU A 62 -8.35 -0.67 -2.29
C LEU A 62 -9.00 -0.79 -0.91
N SER A 63 -8.71 0.14 0.00
CA SER A 63 -9.35 0.16 1.32
C SER A 63 -10.85 0.48 1.23
N GLN A 64 -11.26 1.32 0.27
CA GLN A 64 -12.67 1.62 0.02
C GLN A 64 -13.39 0.43 -0.60
N GLU A 65 -12.79 -0.23 -1.60
CA GLU A 65 -13.34 -1.45 -2.21
C GLU A 65 -13.52 -2.57 -1.17
N ASN A 66 -12.54 -2.76 -0.28
CA ASN A 66 -12.65 -3.73 0.80
C ASN A 66 -13.79 -3.41 1.79
N ALA A 67 -14.04 -2.13 2.08
CA ALA A 67 -15.15 -1.72 2.92
C ALA A 67 -16.51 -2.01 2.25
N GLN A 68 -16.63 -1.73 0.95
CA GLN A 68 -17.82 -2.04 0.17
C GLN A 68 -18.08 -3.55 0.09
N LEU A 69 -17.06 -4.35 -0.25
CA LEU A 69 -17.19 -5.81 -0.31
C LEU A 69 -17.62 -6.41 1.02
N ARG A 70 -17.13 -5.88 2.14
CA ARG A 70 -17.55 -6.33 3.47
C ARG A 70 -19.02 -5.99 3.77
N ALA A 71 -19.50 -4.83 3.32
CA ALA A 71 -20.91 -4.46 3.43
C ALA A 71 -21.81 -5.36 2.57
N GLU A 72 -21.43 -5.60 1.31
CA GLU A 72 -22.14 -6.52 0.42
C GLU A 72 -22.17 -7.94 0.99
N LEU A 73 -21.04 -8.45 1.48
CA LEU A 73 -20.96 -9.75 2.13
C LEU A 73 -21.85 -9.84 3.39
N GLY A 74 -21.96 -8.74 4.15
CA GLY A 74 -22.88 -8.63 5.28
C GLY A 74 -24.34 -8.79 4.85
N SER A 75 -24.77 -8.06 3.82
CA SER A 75 -26.13 -8.16 3.29
C SER A 75 -26.47 -9.56 2.76
N VAL A 76 -25.51 -10.25 2.15
CA VAL A 76 -25.68 -11.63 1.68
C VAL A 76 -25.85 -12.58 2.86
N LYS A 77 -25.05 -12.41 3.92
CA LYS A 77 -25.18 -13.20 5.15
C LYS A 77 -26.55 -13.02 5.81
N ASP A 78 -27.04 -11.79 5.91
CA ASP A 78 -28.38 -11.52 6.49
C ASP A 78 -29.48 -12.24 5.70
N ARG A 79 -29.40 -12.21 4.37
CA ARG A 79 -30.33 -12.94 3.49
C ARG A 79 -30.22 -14.45 3.66
N LEU A 80 -29.00 -14.98 3.78
CA LEU A 80 -28.78 -16.41 4.04
C LEU A 80 -29.39 -16.84 5.38
N ALA A 81 -29.27 -16.03 6.43
CA ALA A 81 -29.91 -16.31 7.71
C ALA A 81 -31.45 -16.31 7.63
N VAL A 82 -32.03 -15.43 6.81
CA VAL A 82 -33.48 -15.45 6.54
C VAL A 82 -33.89 -16.72 5.79
N VAL A 83 -33.11 -17.12 4.78
CA VAL A 83 -33.37 -18.36 4.02
C VAL A 83 -33.26 -19.58 4.93
N GLU A 84 -32.22 -19.64 5.78
CA GLU A 84 -32.05 -20.71 6.76
C GLU A 84 -33.26 -20.82 7.70
N ARG A 85 -33.77 -19.68 8.18
CA ARG A 85 -34.97 -19.63 9.01
C ARG A 85 -36.21 -20.16 8.26
N ILE A 86 -36.45 -19.71 7.03
CA ILE A 86 -37.60 -20.14 6.23
C ILE A 86 -37.57 -21.66 6.04
N VAL A 87 -36.43 -22.19 5.58
CA VAL A 87 -36.28 -23.63 5.30
C VAL A 87 -36.45 -24.47 6.57
N THR A 88 -35.92 -24.00 7.70
CA THR A 88 -36.01 -24.71 8.98
C THR A 88 -37.42 -24.65 9.57
N ASP A 89 -38.01 -23.46 9.67
CA ASP A 89 -39.34 -23.27 10.29
C ASP A 89 -40.45 -23.92 9.45
N GLU A 90 -40.38 -23.83 8.12
CA GLU A 90 -41.37 -24.46 7.23
C GLU A 90 -41.35 -25.99 7.34
N SER A 91 -40.16 -26.60 7.45
CA SER A 91 -40.01 -28.04 7.63
C SER A 91 -40.63 -28.53 8.93
N HIS A 92 -40.43 -27.80 10.04
CA HIS A 92 -41.04 -28.13 11.32
C HIS A 92 -42.56 -27.96 11.31
N ARG A 93 -43.07 -26.91 10.67
CA ARG A 93 -44.51 -26.69 10.52
C ARG A 93 -45.17 -27.82 9.74
N VAL A 94 -44.63 -28.18 8.57
CA VAL A 94 -45.17 -29.28 7.75
C VAL A 94 -45.15 -30.61 8.51
N ALA A 95 -44.06 -30.92 9.21
CA ALA A 95 -43.99 -32.14 10.04
C ALA A 95 -45.07 -32.15 11.14
N SER A 96 -45.32 -31.01 11.78
CA SER A 96 -46.37 -30.89 12.82
C SER A 96 -47.79 -31.02 12.25
N GLU A 97 -48.04 -30.46 11.05
CA GLU A 97 -49.32 -30.56 10.35
C GLU A 97 -49.59 -32.01 9.91
N ILE A 98 -48.57 -32.73 9.42
CA ILE A 98 -48.67 -34.15 9.06
C ILE A 98 -49.05 -34.99 10.30
N GLU A 99 -48.39 -34.77 11.44
CA GLU A 99 -48.67 -35.52 12.66
C GLU A 99 -50.07 -35.21 13.22
N ALA A 100 -50.55 -33.97 13.07
CA ALA A 100 -51.92 -33.59 13.42
C ALA A 100 -52.96 -34.30 12.54
N LEU A 101 -52.72 -34.43 11.23
CA LEU A 101 -53.58 -35.18 10.30
C LEU A 101 -53.53 -36.70 10.51
N ARG A 102 -52.44 -37.21 11.09
CA ARG A 102 -52.25 -38.64 11.36
C ARG A 102 -52.96 -39.12 12.63
N ARG A 103 -53.29 -38.23 13.57
CA ARG A 103 -54.09 -38.60 14.74
C ARG A 103 -55.52 -38.93 14.29
N PRO A 104 -56.10 -40.03 14.77
CA PRO A 104 -57.48 -40.37 14.43
C PRO A 104 -58.39 -39.25 14.92
N ALA A 105 -59.21 -38.71 14.02
CA ALA A 105 -60.33 -37.87 14.38
C ALA A 105 -61.30 -38.74 15.19
N ASN A 106 -61.29 -38.57 16.51
CA ASN A 106 -62.33 -39.08 17.40
C ASN A 106 -63.59 -38.24 17.24
#